data_AF-A0A1Q3PJI9-F1
#
_entry.id   AF-A0A1Q3PJI9-F1
#
_cell.length_a   1.000
_cell.length_b   1.000
_cell.length_c   1.000
_cell.angle_alpha   90.00
_cell.angle_beta   90.00
_cell.angle_gamma   90.00
#
_symmetry.space_group_name_H-M   'P 1'
#
loop_
_entity.id
_entity.type
_entity.pdbx_description
1 polymer ?
#
loop_
_entity_poly.entity_id
_entity_poly.type
_entity_poly.pdbx_seq_one_letter_code
_entity_poly.pdbx_strand_id
1 'polypeptide(L)'
;MKTSLLTTALFILTTVQCVVAQQIPGLQFSNYGGLYRSTYNPSVLGGPKHKFQINVLALGGSIKYRYFRFIGENSFLYPILAPHSTKELYGRSRTMGSLTYKDPIFVAGEIRWPSVSFALGKYHGVAVQLRTRGFVLGRNIPGAIDNLYIKRLDTGSTPPVSNEAWGRFSLVQQSFSDLSFSYGAQLLDIEGHKFRVGVTVKRVFGARVAYLEGNADRYSISQVSSNDPDISQLEINSLTYESGYSTPNRKAGIGNLFNSGKYGSGWGYDLGFSYEIGSVWKGRKEAYNDSPDYLVRLAGSLTDVGSVKYNTSDSRVASGTHSDVVVGQTQLETISDRGPEGFMSLFPGDTSTTLSRKVKLPQALNLEADIQVFHGFFLNLAHTGRLKGGGASSLDMYVPNTFMVTPRFEDEDSGLSFPISFIKGNNRPSIGLAGHFGPVFLGFSNVNGLMKSGGARGSMMYIGFTAWKASRKKDKD
;
A
#
# COMPACT_ATOMS: atom_id res chain seq x y z
N MET A 1 37.64 -13.56 24.79
CA MET A 1 36.59 -14.26 24.01
C MET A 1 35.19 -13.67 24.19
N LYS A 2 34.60 -13.59 25.41
CA LYS A 2 33.19 -13.16 25.61
C LYS A 2 32.81 -11.79 24.99
N THR A 3 33.73 -10.85 24.88
CA THR A 3 33.50 -9.51 24.27
C THR A 3 33.43 -9.50 22.74
N SER A 4 33.94 -10.52 22.05
CA SER A 4 33.98 -10.55 20.57
C SER A 4 32.63 -10.94 19.94
N LEU A 5 31.91 -11.88 20.55
CA LEU A 5 30.58 -12.30 20.07
C LEU A 5 29.56 -11.17 20.12
N LEU A 6 29.65 -10.28 21.12
CA LEU A 6 28.73 -9.15 21.26
C LEU A 6 28.94 -8.09 20.16
N THR A 7 30.18 -7.81 19.77
CA THR A 7 30.47 -6.91 18.64
C THR A 7 30.12 -7.54 17.30
N THR A 8 30.34 -8.86 17.09
CA THR A 8 29.87 -9.53 15.86
C THR A 8 28.35 -9.50 15.74
N ALA A 9 27.61 -9.74 16.83
CA ALA A 9 26.14 -9.63 16.83
C ALA A 9 25.66 -8.20 16.51
N LEU A 10 26.33 -7.18 17.07
CA LEU A 10 26.01 -5.78 16.80
C LEU A 10 26.33 -5.37 15.35
N PHE A 11 27.40 -5.92 14.77
CA PHE A 11 27.80 -5.65 13.37
C PHE A 11 26.87 -6.31 12.33
N ILE A 12 26.27 -7.46 12.68
CA ILE A 12 25.21 -8.09 11.90
C ILE A 12 23.92 -7.24 11.93
N LEU A 13 23.60 -6.56 13.04
CA LEU A 13 22.48 -5.61 13.08
C LEU A 13 22.71 -4.36 12.20
N THR A 14 23.95 -3.89 12.03
CA THR A 14 24.24 -2.65 11.27
C THR A 14 24.26 -2.80 9.74
N THR A 15 24.16 -4.01 9.20
CA THR A 15 24.29 -4.28 7.75
C THR A 15 22.96 -4.52 7.02
N VAL A 16 21.82 -4.52 7.72
CA VAL A 16 20.49 -4.73 7.13
C VAL A 16 19.98 -3.47 6.43
N GLN A 17 20.21 -3.35 5.12
CA GLN A 17 19.73 -2.22 4.32
C GLN A 17 18.19 -2.18 4.22
N CYS A 18 17.60 -1.06 4.65
CA CYS A 18 16.16 -0.83 4.80
C CYS A 18 15.33 -0.94 3.49
N VAL A 19 13.99 -1.12 3.57
CA VAL A 19 13.00 -0.71 2.53
C VAL A 19 11.68 -0.16 3.20
N VAL A 20 10.54 0.09 2.49
CA VAL A 20 9.28 0.89 2.88
C VAL A 20 7.86 0.22 2.74
N ALA A 21 7.03 -0.14 3.74
CA ALA A 21 5.75 -0.89 3.49
C ALA A 21 4.40 -0.13 3.45
N GLN A 22 3.37 -0.85 2.98
CA GLN A 22 1.93 -0.59 3.07
C GLN A 22 1.29 -1.60 4.03
N GLN A 23 0.47 -1.14 4.98
CA GLN A 23 -0.16 -1.97 6.00
C GLN A 23 -1.49 -1.33 6.43
N ILE A 24 -2.49 -2.13 6.86
CA ILE A 24 -3.64 -1.64 7.62
C ILE A 24 -3.17 -1.44 9.06
N PRO A 25 -3.12 -0.21 9.59
CA PRO A 25 -2.65 0.02 10.96
C PRO A 25 -3.50 -0.76 11.98
N GLY A 26 -2.85 -1.46 12.91
CA GLY A 26 -3.50 -2.26 13.96
C GLY A 26 -4.13 -3.57 13.48
N LEU A 27 -5.26 -3.50 12.77
CA LEU A 27 -6.17 -4.65 12.55
C LEU A 27 -5.54 -5.87 11.86
N GLN A 28 -4.52 -5.69 11.02
CA GLN A 28 -3.86 -6.83 10.37
C GLN A 28 -3.03 -7.68 11.34
N PHE A 29 -2.65 -7.13 12.50
CA PHE A 29 -1.90 -7.82 13.55
C PHE A 29 -2.80 -8.33 14.68
N SER A 30 -3.99 -7.74 14.85
CA SER A 30 -4.96 -8.14 15.86
C SER A 30 -5.32 -9.62 15.82
N ASN A 31 -5.46 -10.25 16.99
CA ASN A 31 -5.98 -11.61 17.12
C ASN A 31 -7.43 -11.74 16.64
N TYR A 32 -8.22 -10.68 16.79
CA TYR A 32 -9.60 -10.58 16.35
C TYR A 32 -9.74 -9.97 14.94
N GLY A 33 -8.62 -9.62 14.30
CA GLY A 33 -8.57 -8.99 12.98
C GLY A 33 -9.07 -9.84 11.81
N GLY A 34 -9.22 -11.16 12.00
CA GLY A 34 -9.95 -12.08 11.12
C GLY A 34 -9.73 -11.87 9.61
N LEU A 35 -10.75 -11.37 8.90
CA LEU A 35 -10.69 -11.02 7.47
C LEU A 35 -9.50 -10.11 7.12
N TYR A 36 -9.27 -9.05 7.89
CA TYR A 36 -8.18 -8.11 7.63
C TYR A 36 -6.82 -8.78 7.79
N ARG A 37 -6.64 -9.53 8.88
CA ARG A 37 -5.43 -10.33 9.14
C ARG A 37 -5.20 -11.42 8.10
N SER A 38 -6.25 -12.04 7.55
CA SER A 38 -6.13 -13.10 6.52
C SER A 38 -5.41 -12.65 5.25
N THR A 39 -5.49 -11.35 4.91
CA THR A 39 -4.78 -10.78 3.75
C THR A 39 -3.32 -10.41 4.03
N TYR A 40 -2.89 -10.48 5.29
CA TYR A 40 -1.49 -10.37 5.71
C TYR A 40 -0.90 -11.78 5.91
N ASN A 41 -1.62 -12.67 6.59
CA ASN A 41 -1.29 -14.09 6.70
C ASN A 41 -2.57 -14.96 6.73
N PRO A 42 -2.82 -15.83 5.73
CA PRO A 42 -4.03 -16.66 5.68
C PRO A 42 -4.10 -17.73 6.78
N SER A 43 -3.02 -18.01 7.53
CA SER A 43 -3.05 -19.00 8.63
C SER A 43 -4.01 -18.66 9.76
N VAL A 44 -4.43 -17.38 9.90
CA VAL A 44 -5.44 -16.93 10.87
C VAL A 44 -6.82 -17.57 10.65
N LEU A 45 -7.07 -18.14 9.46
CA LEU A 45 -8.31 -18.86 9.18
C LEU A 45 -8.29 -20.30 9.72
N GLY A 46 -7.14 -20.82 10.17
CA GLY A 46 -7.10 -22.03 10.99
C GLY A 46 -7.40 -21.68 12.45
N GLY A 47 -8.38 -22.33 13.07
CA GLY A 47 -8.83 -21.94 14.43
C GLY A 47 -9.38 -20.50 14.54
N PRO A 48 -10.33 -20.07 13.67
CA PRO A 48 -10.77 -18.68 13.62
C PRO A 48 -11.59 -18.29 14.85
N LYS A 49 -11.24 -17.15 15.48
CA LYS A 49 -11.96 -16.61 16.66
C LYS A 49 -13.42 -16.19 16.36
N HIS A 50 -13.74 -15.85 15.11
CA HIS A 50 -15.09 -15.50 14.66
C HIS A 50 -15.78 -16.68 13.99
N LYS A 51 -17.04 -16.99 14.39
CA LYS A 51 -17.89 -17.95 13.67
C LYS A 51 -18.22 -17.44 12.27
N PHE A 52 -18.49 -16.14 12.15
CA PHE A 52 -18.53 -15.43 10.88
C PHE A 52 -18.03 -13.99 11.07
N GLN A 53 -17.47 -13.42 10.00
CA GLN A 53 -17.18 -11.99 9.90
C GLN A 53 -17.60 -11.49 8.50
N ILE A 54 -18.15 -10.28 8.44
CA ILE A 54 -18.61 -9.62 7.23
C ILE A 54 -18.05 -8.20 7.20
N ASN A 55 -17.05 -7.95 6.36
CA ASN A 55 -16.68 -6.59 5.97
C ASN A 55 -17.77 -6.07 5.03
N VAL A 56 -18.44 -4.98 5.38
CA VAL A 56 -19.41 -4.32 4.49
C VAL A 56 -18.67 -3.38 3.53
N LEU A 57 -17.85 -2.49 4.09
CA LEU A 57 -16.98 -1.61 3.34
C LEU A 57 -15.78 -1.21 4.20
N ALA A 58 -14.57 -1.22 3.63
CA ALA A 58 -13.42 -0.54 4.20
C ALA A 58 -12.69 0.27 3.12
N LEU A 59 -12.19 1.44 3.49
CA LEU A 59 -11.54 2.40 2.61
C LEU A 59 -10.19 2.79 3.20
N GLY A 60 -9.14 2.73 2.38
CA GLY A 60 -7.78 3.11 2.73
C GLY A 60 -7.19 4.09 1.73
N GLY A 61 -6.39 5.03 2.20
CA GLY A 61 -5.79 6.06 1.34
C GLY A 61 -4.67 6.85 2.03
N SER A 62 -3.63 7.13 1.25
CA SER A 62 -2.43 7.87 1.69
C SER A 62 -2.65 9.40 1.61
N ILE A 63 -3.06 9.99 2.74
CA ILE A 63 -3.41 11.41 2.86
C ILE A 63 -2.27 12.23 3.47
N LYS A 64 -2.24 13.56 3.26
CA LYS A 64 -1.43 14.48 4.09
C LYS A 64 -2.31 15.47 4.85
N TYR A 65 -1.72 16.31 5.71
CA TYR A 65 -2.43 17.30 6.53
C TYR A 65 -3.49 18.14 5.75
N ARG A 66 -3.26 18.40 4.45
CA ARG A 66 -4.20 19.14 3.58
C ARG A 66 -5.55 18.44 3.43
N TYR A 67 -5.64 17.12 3.58
CA TYR A 67 -6.90 16.38 3.49
C TYR A 67 -7.97 16.90 4.47
N PHE A 68 -7.57 17.26 5.69
CA PHE A 68 -8.49 17.82 6.69
C PHE A 68 -8.78 19.31 6.49
N ARG A 69 -8.17 19.96 5.48
CA ARG A 69 -8.45 21.36 5.09
C ARG A 69 -9.39 21.49 3.89
N PHE A 70 -9.54 20.43 3.09
CA PHE A 70 -10.33 20.43 1.83
C PHE A 70 -11.39 19.29 1.82
N ILE A 71 -12.02 19.06 2.97
CA ILE A 71 -13.05 18.02 3.14
C ILE A 71 -14.25 18.33 2.24
N GLY A 72 -14.49 17.45 1.26
CA GLY A 72 -15.47 17.63 0.17
C GLY A 72 -14.82 17.60 -1.22
N GLU A 73 -13.65 18.22 -1.35
CA GLU A 73 -12.88 18.33 -2.61
C GLU A 73 -11.75 17.29 -2.73
N ASN A 74 -11.40 16.64 -1.62
CA ASN A 74 -10.38 15.60 -1.53
C ASN A 74 -10.55 14.43 -2.53
N SER A 75 -9.45 13.73 -2.83
CA SER A 75 -9.52 12.35 -3.33
C SER A 75 -8.75 11.35 -2.46
N PHE A 76 -9.43 10.85 -1.42
CA PHE A 76 -8.94 9.78 -0.54
C PHE A 76 -8.48 8.53 -1.33
N LEU A 77 -9.21 8.20 -2.41
CA LEU A 77 -9.02 7.01 -3.23
C LEU A 77 -8.38 7.31 -4.59
N TYR A 78 -7.68 8.45 -4.73
CA TYR A 78 -7.10 8.93 -6.00
C TYR A 78 -6.36 7.87 -6.84
N PRO A 79 -5.53 6.94 -6.29
CA PRO A 79 -4.83 5.96 -7.12
C PRO A 79 -5.75 4.92 -7.78
N ILE A 80 -7.00 4.83 -7.32
CA ILE A 80 -8.09 4.03 -7.90
C ILE A 80 -8.97 4.91 -8.82
N LEU A 81 -9.20 6.17 -8.46
CA LEU A 81 -10.07 7.11 -9.19
C LEU A 81 -9.42 7.75 -10.43
N ALA A 82 -8.14 8.07 -10.38
CA ALA A 82 -7.42 8.82 -11.42
C ALA A 82 -7.51 8.17 -12.83
N PRO A 83 -7.44 6.83 -13.00
CA PRO A 83 -7.65 6.22 -14.30
C PRO A 83 -9.09 6.36 -14.86
N HIS A 84 -10.06 6.71 -14.03
CA HIS A 84 -11.48 6.73 -14.36
C HIS A 84 -12.09 8.15 -14.46
N SER A 85 -11.26 9.18 -14.35
CA SER A 85 -11.63 10.59 -14.53
C SER A 85 -10.58 11.32 -15.37
N THR A 86 -10.96 12.49 -15.92
CA THR A 86 -10.02 13.47 -16.51
C THR A 86 -10.36 14.89 -16.08
N LYS A 87 -10.89 15.03 -14.86
CA LYS A 87 -11.37 16.29 -14.29
C LYS A 87 -10.81 16.51 -12.89
N GLU A 88 -10.15 17.64 -12.72
CA GLU A 88 -9.69 18.22 -11.44
C GLU A 88 -8.75 17.31 -10.65
N LEU A 89 -8.11 16.34 -11.31
CA LEU A 89 -7.18 15.42 -10.64
C LEU A 89 -6.00 16.22 -10.07
N TYR A 90 -5.49 17.22 -10.79
CA TYR A 90 -4.46 18.13 -10.29
C TYR A 90 -4.87 18.85 -8.99
N GLY A 91 -6.13 19.24 -8.80
CA GLY A 91 -6.59 19.79 -7.53
C GLY A 91 -6.68 18.71 -6.45
N ARG A 92 -7.26 17.56 -6.81
CA ARG A 92 -7.67 16.47 -5.92
C ARG A 92 -6.50 15.69 -5.31
N SER A 93 -5.37 15.51 -5.98
CA SER A 93 -4.20 14.85 -5.37
C SER A 93 -3.47 15.74 -4.34
N ARG A 94 -3.77 17.04 -4.21
CA ARG A 94 -3.07 17.98 -3.29
C ARG A 94 -3.29 17.60 -1.83
N THR A 95 -4.25 16.73 -1.59
CA THR A 95 -4.70 16.18 -0.32
C THR A 95 -4.01 14.86 0.03
N MET A 96 -3.33 14.23 -0.93
CA MET A 96 -2.50 13.02 -0.74
C MET A 96 -1.12 13.33 -0.16
N GLY A 97 -0.48 12.35 0.44
CA GLY A 97 0.94 12.41 0.80
C GLY A 97 1.63 11.08 0.58
N SER A 98 2.93 11.11 0.30
CA SER A 98 3.73 9.90 0.13
C SER A 98 3.91 9.18 1.47
N LEU A 99 3.87 7.85 1.49
CA LEU A 99 4.23 7.07 2.68
C LEU A 99 5.76 7.09 2.94
N THR A 100 6.54 7.56 1.95
CA THR A 100 7.96 7.94 2.06
C THR A 100 8.17 9.44 2.22
N TYR A 101 9.43 9.83 2.44
CA TYR A 101 9.86 11.22 2.58
C TYR A 101 10.53 11.81 1.34
N LYS A 102 11.19 10.97 0.52
CA LYS A 102 11.85 11.37 -0.73
C LYS A 102 11.70 10.28 -1.80
N ASP A 103 12.49 9.22 -1.69
CA ASP A 103 12.52 8.13 -2.68
C ASP A 103 12.21 6.75 -2.06
N PRO A 104 11.44 5.89 -2.74
CA PRO A 104 10.58 6.22 -3.88
C PRO A 104 9.35 7.01 -3.39
N ILE A 105 8.83 7.98 -4.15
CA ILE A 105 7.48 8.52 -3.92
C ILE A 105 6.50 7.35 -3.95
N PHE A 106 5.65 7.21 -2.94
CA PHE A 106 4.84 6.02 -2.76
C PHE A 106 3.47 6.34 -2.19
N VAL A 107 2.46 6.23 -3.04
CA VAL A 107 1.07 6.61 -2.78
C VAL A 107 0.21 5.38 -2.96
N ALA A 108 -0.71 5.12 -2.02
CA ALA A 108 -1.57 3.95 -1.99
C ALA A 108 -3.04 4.32 -1.73
N GLY A 109 -3.94 3.49 -2.26
CA GLY A 109 -5.37 3.47 -1.96
C GLY A 109 -5.92 2.05 -2.04
N GLU A 110 -6.90 1.73 -1.20
CA GLU A 110 -7.55 0.42 -1.15
C GLU A 110 -9.06 0.58 -0.88
N ILE A 111 -9.87 -0.28 -1.51
CA ILE A 111 -11.27 -0.50 -1.17
C ILE A 111 -11.43 -2.00 -0.87
N ARG A 112 -12.02 -2.34 0.28
CA ARG A 112 -12.55 -3.68 0.56
C ARG A 112 -14.06 -3.64 0.43
N TRP A 113 -14.56 -4.25 -0.62
CA TRP A 113 -15.98 -4.41 -0.93
C TRP A 113 -16.61 -5.46 0.00
N PRO A 114 -17.94 -5.66 -0.03
CA PRO A 114 -18.61 -6.72 0.72
C PRO A 114 -17.86 -8.07 0.63
N SER A 115 -17.42 -8.56 1.79
CA SER A 115 -16.50 -9.70 1.92
C SER A 115 -16.80 -10.48 3.19
N VAL A 116 -16.65 -11.80 3.17
CA VAL A 116 -17.15 -12.70 4.23
C VAL A 116 -16.12 -13.75 4.63
N SER A 117 -16.10 -14.15 5.91
CA SER A 117 -15.42 -15.35 6.39
C SER A 117 -16.32 -16.17 7.31
N PHE A 118 -16.05 -17.47 7.38
CA PHE A 118 -16.81 -18.44 8.17
C PHE A 118 -15.89 -19.49 8.80
N ALA A 119 -16.20 -19.86 10.05
CA ALA A 119 -15.59 -21.00 10.73
C ALA A 119 -16.20 -22.32 10.24
N LEU A 120 -15.36 -23.26 9.82
CA LEU A 120 -15.73 -24.62 9.42
C LEU A 120 -15.38 -25.59 10.57
N GLY A 121 -16.21 -25.57 11.60
CA GLY A 121 -15.94 -26.27 12.86
C GLY A 121 -14.89 -25.56 13.71
N LYS A 122 -14.09 -26.33 14.46
CA LYS A 122 -13.05 -25.79 15.36
C LYS A 122 -11.77 -25.39 14.65
N TYR A 123 -11.26 -26.23 13.74
CA TYR A 123 -9.88 -26.10 13.26
C TYR A 123 -9.74 -25.40 11.91
N HIS A 124 -10.84 -25.20 11.16
CA HIS A 124 -10.80 -24.74 9.78
C HIS A 124 -11.62 -23.48 9.57
N GLY A 125 -11.31 -22.73 8.52
CA GLY A 125 -12.04 -21.52 8.16
C GLY A 125 -11.79 -21.12 6.71
N VAL A 126 -12.77 -20.42 6.14
CA VAL A 126 -12.74 -19.91 4.76
C VAL A 126 -13.03 -18.42 4.73
N ALA A 127 -12.51 -17.72 3.72
CA ALA A 127 -12.88 -16.35 3.41
C ALA A 127 -13.05 -16.12 1.90
N VAL A 128 -14.03 -15.30 1.54
CA VAL A 128 -14.23 -14.74 0.20
C VAL A 128 -14.10 -13.22 0.32
N GLN A 129 -13.11 -12.65 -0.36
CA GLN A 129 -12.81 -11.22 -0.29
C GLN A 129 -12.75 -10.58 -1.67
N LEU A 130 -13.39 -9.42 -1.81
CA LEU A 130 -13.30 -8.58 -3.00
C LEU A 130 -12.60 -7.27 -2.65
N ARG A 131 -11.44 -7.02 -3.27
CA ARG A 131 -10.60 -5.84 -3.03
C ARG A 131 -10.35 -5.10 -4.32
N THR A 132 -10.25 -3.77 -4.25
CA THR A 132 -9.65 -2.94 -5.30
C THR A 132 -8.46 -2.21 -4.70
N ARG A 133 -7.31 -2.25 -5.36
CA ARG A 133 -6.06 -1.65 -4.91
C ARG A 133 -5.55 -0.70 -5.99
N GLY A 134 -4.97 0.42 -5.57
CA GLY A 134 -4.40 1.44 -6.44
C GLY A 134 -3.13 2.02 -5.85
N PHE A 135 -2.13 2.23 -6.69
CA PHE A 135 -0.78 2.63 -6.30
C PHE A 135 -0.22 3.66 -7.26
N VAL A 136 0.61 4.57 -6.76
CA VAL A 136 1.55 5.35 -7.55
C VAL A 136 2.94 5.23 -6.94
N LEU A 137 3.94 4.95 -7.76
CA LEU A 137 5.35 4.85 -7.39
C LEU A 137 6.19 5.75 -8.29
N GLY A 138 6.82 6.78 -7.71
CA GLY A 138 7.86 7.58 -8.37
C GLY A 138 9.23 7.16 -7.86
N ARG A 139 10.22 7.00 -8.74
CA ARG A 139 11.63 6.75 -8.41
C ARG A 139 12.48 7.87 -9.00
N ASN A 140 13.45 8.38 -8.24
CA ASN A 140 14.34 9.49 -8.63
C ASN A 140 13.57 10.72 -9.15
N ILE A 141 12.49 11.11 -8.47
CA ILE A 141 11.79 12.37 -8.71
C ILE A 141 12.42 13.45 -7.80
N PRO A 142 13.01 14.53 -8.35
CA PRO A 142 13.62 15.56 -7.52
C PRO A 142 12.59 16.24 -6.61
N GLY A 143 13.02 16.60 -5.40
CA GLY A 143 12.13 17.24 -4.42
C GLY A 143 11.55 18.58 -4.89
N ALA A 144 12.19 19.25 -5.86
CA ALA A 144 11.63 20.43 -6.51
C ALA A 144 10.42 20.08 -7.40
N ILE A 145 10.52 19.01 -8.20
CA ILE A 145 9.45 18.52 -9.09
C ILE A 145 8.25 18.01 -8.28
N ASP A 146 8.48 17.25 -7.20
CA ASP A 146 7.41 16.85 -6.25
C ASP A 146 6.73 18.05 -5.58
N ASN A 147 7.48 19.13 -5.32
CA ASN A 147 6.94 20.36 -4.76
C ASN A 147 6.07 21.16 -5.73
N LEU A 148 6.32 21.13 -7.05
CA LEU A 148 5.47 21.79 -8.06
C LEU A 148 4.00 21.40 -7.87
N TYR A 149 3.78 20.11 -7.62
CA TYR A 149 2.45 19.55 -7.42
C TYR A 149 1.69 20.16 -6.21
N ILE A 150 2.40 20.64 -5.18
CA ILE A 150 1.81 21.32 -4.02
C ILE A 150 1.75 22.83 -4.23
N LYS A 151 2.85 23.42 -4.72
CA LYS A 151 3.12 24.86 -4.75
C LYS A 151 2.63 25.58 -6.01
N ARG A 152 2.47 24.86 -7.13
CA ARG A 152 2.11 25.34 -8.49
C ARG A 152 3.13 26.29 -9.11
N LEU A 153 3.05 26.44 -10.42
CA LEU A 153 3.88 27.33 -11.23
C LEU A 153 3.25 28.72 -11.48
N ASP A 154 2.08 29.01 -10.89
CA ASP A 154 1.27 30.23 -11.14
C ASP A 154 0.83 30.95 -9.85
N THR A 155 1.66 30.92 -8.79
CA THR A 155 1.31 31.52 -7.49
C THR A 155 2.52 32.09 -6.71
N GLY A 156 3.65 32.35 -7.36
CA GLY A 156 4.91 32.84 -6.76
C GLY A 156 5.54 31.94 -5.69
N SER A 157 4.90 30.81 -5.37
CA SER A 157 5.16 30.01 -4.18
C SER A 157 6.19 28.91 -4.41
N THR A 158 6.59 28.67 -5.65
CA THR A 158 7.60 27.68 -6.04
C THR A 158 9.00 28.31 -5.99
N PRO A 159 9.95 27.74 -5.23
CA PRO A 159 11.32 28.26 -5.21
C PRO A 159 11.98 28.05 -6.57
N PRO A 160 12.76 29.02 -7.08
CA PRO A 160 13.54 28.82 -8.29
C PRO A 160 14.62 27.75 -8.06
N VAL A 161 14.98 27.07 -9.14
CA VAL A 161 16.05 26.08 -9.19
C VAL A 161 16.83 26.33 -10.47
N SER A 162 18.15 26.42 -10.39
CA SER A 162 18.97 26.68 -11.58
C SER A 162 19.80 25.45 -11.91
N ASN A 163 19.52 24.87 -13.08
CA ASN A 163 20.42 23.94 -13.76
C ASN A 163 20.86 22.73 -12.90
N GLU A 164 19.93 22.11 -12.17
CA GLU A 164 20.17 20.96 -11.29
C GLU A 164 20.16 19.63 -12.06
N ALA A 165 20.90 18.64 -11.59
CA ALA A 165 20.95 17.32 -12.23
C ALA A 165 19.71 16.46 -11.89
N TRP A 166 19.23 15.66 -12.85
CA TRP A 166 18.11 14.72 -12.65
C TRP A 166 18.52 13.26 -12.86
N GLY A 167 18.98 12.91 -14.07
CA GLY A 167 19.28 11.54 -14.48
C GLY A 167 18.03 10.68 -14.71
N ARG A 168 18.17 9.36 -14.51
CA ARG A 168 17.12 8.37 -14.80
C ARG A 168 16.01 8.36 -13.75
N PHE A 169 14.75 8.44 -14.19
CA PHE A 169 13.56 8.44 -13.33
C PHE A 169 12.46 7.50 -13.85
N SER A 170 11.49 7.18 -12.99
CA SER A 170 10.29 6.43 -13.38
C SER A 170 9.08 6.76 -12.50
N LEU A 171 7.93 7.05 -13.10
CA LEU A 171 6.64 7.19 -12.45
C LEU A 171 5.68 6.12 -12.97
N VAL A 172 5.11 5.30 -12.08
CA VAL A 172 4.16 4.24 -12.44
C VAL A 172 2.91 4.33 -11.56
N GLN A 173 1.74 4.40 -12.19
CA GLN A 173 0.45 4.14 -11.57
C GLN A 173 -0.01 2.73 -11.95
N GLN A 174 -0.58 2.01 -10.97
CA GLN A 174 -1.39 0.83 -11.26
C GLN A 174 -2.65 0.81 -10.40
N SER A 175 -3.72 0.24 -10.93
CA SER A 175 -4.87 -0.18 -10.14
C SER A 175 -5.43 -1.50 -10.65
N PHE A 176 -5.95 -2.33 -9.75
CA PHE A 176 -6.58 -3.61 -10.11
C PHE A 176 -7.57 -4.04 -9.03
N SER A 177 -8.45 -4.98 -9.35
CA SER A 177 -9.29 -5.66 -8.37
C SER A 177 -8.92 -7.13 -8.27
N ASP A 178 -9.01 -7.69 -7.06
CA ASP A 178 -8.84 -9.11 -6.80
C ASP A 178 -10.07 -9.70 -6.10
N LEU A 179 -10.54 -10.83 -6.63
CA LEU A 179 -11.46 -11.75 -5.95
C LEU A 179 -10.59 -12.86 -5.36
N SER A 180 -10.51 -12.88 -4.04
CA SER A 180 -9.66 -13.76 -3.24
C SER A 180 -10.51 -14.83 -2.54
N PHE A 181 -10.19 -16.11 -2.74
CA PHE A 181 -10.68 -17.22 -1.91
C PHE A 181 -9.54 -17.70 -1.02
N SER A 182 -9.74 -17.70 0.29
CA SER A 182 -8.76 -18.14 1.28
C SER A 182 -9.29 -19.31 2.11
N TYR A 183 -8.39 -20.22 2.49
CA TYR A 183 -8.65 -21.34 3.39
C TYR A 183 -7.52 -21.44 4.42
N GLY A 184 -7.85 -21.75 5.66
CA GLY A 184 -6.87 -22.04 6.72
C GLY A 184 -7.25 -23.25 7.56
N ALA A 185 -6.24 -23.89 8.13
CA ALA A 185 -6.36 -25.07 8.97
C ALA A 185 -5.37 -25.01 10.13
N GLN A 186 -5.85 -25.24 11.34
CA GLN A 186 -5.02 -25.52 12.50
C GLN A 186 -4.71 -27.03 12.50
N LEU A 187 -3.43 -27.38 12.33
CA LEU A 187 -2.94 -28.75 12.17
C LEU A 187 -2.44 -29.35 13.49
N LEU A 188 -2.13 -28.51 14.48
CA LEU A 188 -1.75 -28.93 15.83
C LEU A 188 -2.55 -28.12 16.86
N ASP A 189 -3.06 -28.80 17.87
CA ASP A 189 -3.72 -28.21 19.03
C ASP A 189 -3.41 -29.10 20.25
N ILE A 190 -2.24 -28.86 20.87
CA ILE A 190 -1.81 -29.52 22.10
C ILE A 190 -1.52 -28.46 23.17
N GLU A 191 -1.36 -28.89 24.43
CA GLU A 191 -1.22 -27.96 25.56
C GLU A 191 -0.03 -27.00 25.36
N GLY A 192 -0.33 -25.70 25.19
CA GLY A 192 0.69 -24.67 24.94
C GLY A 192 1.36 -24.70 23.56
N HIS A 193 0.89 -25.49 22.59
CA HIS A 193 1.44 -25.47 21.23
C HIS A 193 0.36 -25.62 20.15
N LYS A 194 0.23 -24.60 19.28
CA LYS A 194 -0.78 -24.55 18.22
C LYS A 194 -0.13 -24.17 16.88
N PHE A 195 -0.29 -25.02 15.86
CA PHE A 195 0.27 -24.79 14.53
C PHE A 195 -0.84 -24.63 13.48
N ARG A 196 -0.74 -23.58 12.67
CA ARG A 196 -1.72 -23.23 11.62
C ARG A 196 -1.04 -22.99 10.29
N VAL A 197 -1.72 -23.36 9.22
CA VAL A 197 -1.37 -23.03 7.84
C VAL A 197 -2.57 -22.41 7.12
N GLY A 198 -2.32 -21.68 6.05
CA GLY A 198 -3.36 -21.16 5.18
C GLY A 198 -2.86 -20.80 3.79
N VAL A 199 -3.81 -20.73 2.85
CA VAL A 199 -3.57 -20.41 1.44
C VAL A 199 -4.64 -19.44 0.93
N THR A 200 -4.30 -18.64 -0.06
CA THR A 200 -5.25 -17.81 -0.84
C THR A 200 -5.02 -18.03 -2.33
N VAL A 201 -6.10 -18.16 -3.10
CA VAL A 201 -6.11 -18.05 -4.57
C VAL A 201 -6.83 -16.75 -4.95
N LYS A 202 -6.21 -15.94 -5.80
CA LYS A 202 -6.70 -14.62 -6.23
C LYS A 202 -6.91 -14.57 -7.73
N ARG A 203 -8.13 -14.30 -8.19
CA ARG A 203 -8.39 -13.90 -9.58
C ARG A 203 -8.29 -12.38 -9.67
N VAL A 204 -7.32 -11.88 -10.44
CA VAL A 204 -7.09 -10.44 -10.65
C VAL A 204 -7.72 -9.99 -11.95
N PHE A 205 -8.47 -8.89 -11.92
CA PHE A 205 -9.26 -8.35 -13.03
C PHE A 205 -9.39 -6.82 -12.95
N GLY A 206 -9.96 -6.19 -13.97
CA GLY A 206 -10.08 -4.73 -14.07
C GLY A 206 -8.74 -3.99 -14.00
N ALA A 207 -7.63 -4.67 -14.30
CA ALA A 207 -6.30 -4.16 -14.01
C ALA A 207 -5.86 -3.11 -15.05
N ARG A 208 -5.13 -2.11 -14.57
CA ARG A 208 -4.62 -0.97 -15.33
C ARG A 208 -3.20 -0.65 -14.90
N VAL A 209 -2.38 -0.28 -15.88
CA VAL A 209 -1.07 0.36 -15.66
C VAL A 209 -0.95 1.60 -16.53
N ALA A 210 -0.35 2.64 -15.98
CA ALA A 210 0.00 3.88 -16.66
C ALA A 210 1.41 4.28 -16.18
N TYR A 211 2.31 4.70 -17.09
CA TYR A 211 3.69 4.99 -16.73
C TYR A 211 4.37 6.04 -17.60
N LEU A 212 5.44 6.59 -17.04
CA LEU A 212 6.47 7.40 -17.69
C LEU A 212 7.82 6.99 -17.07
N GLU A 213 8.76 6.52 -17.87
CA GLU A 213 10.15 6.34 -17.47
C GLU A 213 11.08 7.05 -18.45
N GLY A 214 12.26 7.46 -17.99
CA GLY A 214 13.16 8.23 -18.84
C GLY A 214 14.46 8.65 -18.18
N ASN A 215 15.18 9.52 -18.87
CA ASN A 215 16.33 10.27 -18.39
C ASN A 215 16.13 11.73 -18.80
N ALA A 216 16.39 12.64 -17.88
CA ALA A 216 16.65 14.04 -18.18
C ALA A 216 18.03 14.38 -17.65
N ASP A 217 18.85 15.13 -18.37
CA ASP A 217 20.20 15.44 -17.88
C ASP A 217 20.11 16.46 -16.75
N ARG A 218 19.39 17.57 -17.01
CA ARG A 218 19.28 18.71 -16.10
C ARG A 218 17.87 19.31 -16.12
N TYR A 219 17.53 20.07 -15.07
CA TYR A 219 16.29 20.83 -14.98
C TYR A 219 16.49 22.18 -14.27
N SER A 220 15.66 23.15 -14.65
CA SER A 220 15.55 24.45 -13.98
C SER A 220 14.09 24.74 -13.65
N ILE A 221 13.86 25.57 -12.64
CA ILE A 221 12.58 26.23 -12.41
C ILE A 221 12.87 27.73 -12.34
N SER A 222 12.35 28.46 -13.33
CA SER A 222 12.63 29.86 -13.59
C SER A 222 11.32 30.66 -13.57
N GLN A 223 11.38 31.96 -13.27
CA GLN A 223 10.26 32.85 -13.56
C GLN A 223 10.17 33.05 -15.08
N VAL A 224 8.95 33.05 -15.63
CA VAL A 224 8.73 33.39 -17.04
C VAL A 224 9.03 34.87 -17.21
N SER A 225 9.73 35.28 -18.27
CA SER A 225 10.15 36.68 -18.52
C SER A 225 9.02 37.65 -18.87
N SER A 226 7.78 37.31 -18.51
CA SER A 226 6.59 38.15 -18.48
C SER A 226 6.61 39.12 -17.29
N ASN A 227 5.81 40.19 -17.36
CA ASN A 227 5.64 41.17 -16.27
C ASN A 227 4.91 40.63 -15.01
N ASP A 228 4.69 39.32 -14.91
CA ASP A 228 4.00 38.68 -13.79
C ASP A 228 5.04 37.87 -12.97
N PRO A 229 5.36 38.29 -11.73
CA PRO A 229 6.36 37.62 -10.91
C PRO A 229 5.87 36.29 -10.32
N ASP A 230 4.56 36.00 -10.34
CA ASP A 230 4.01 34.78 -9.76
C ASP A 230 4.05 33.59 -10.73
N ILE A 231 4.33 33.84 -12.02
CA ILE A 231 4.40 32.82 -13.08
C ILE A 231 5.83 32.29 -13.24
N SER A 232 5.95 30.97 -13.19
CA SER A 232 7.19 30.21 -13.38
C SER A 232 7.01 29.11 -14.44
N GLN A 233 8.13 28.59 -14.94
CA GLN A 233 8.17 27.42 -15.82
C GLN A 233 9.18 26.39 -15.31
N LEU A 234 8.90 25.11 -15.57
CA LEU A 234 9.87 24.03 -15.45
C LEU A 234 10.54 23.83 -16.81
N GLU A 235 11.86 23.98 -16.85
CA GLU A 235 12.72 23.67 -18.00
C GLU A 235 13.41 22.32 -17.76
N ILE A 236 13.49 21.48 -18.78
CA ILE A 236 14.14 20.16 -18.73
C ILE A 236 15.02 20.01 -19.96
N ASN A 237 16.31 19.71 -19.79
CA ASN A 237 17.22 19.45 -20.90
C ASN A 237 17.45 17.93 -21.10
N SER A 238 17.63 17.52 -22.36
CA SER A 238 17.87 16.15 -22.81
C SER A 238 16.84 15.13 -22.32
N LEU A 239 15.54 15.42 -22.45
CA LEU A 239 14.49 14.49 -22.03
C LEU A 239 14.35 13.34 -23.05
N THR A 240 14.82 12.16 -22.68
CA THR A 240 14.55 10.88 -23.38
C THR A 240 13.58 10.05 -22.55
N TYR A 241 12.49 9.54 -23.13
CA TYR A 241 11.45 8.82 -22.36
C TYR A 241 10.82 7.63 -23.10
N GLU A 242 10.19 6.75 -22.32
CA GLU A 242 9.12 5.82 -22.72
C GLU A 242 7.90 6.10 -21.82
N SER A 243 6.72 6.31 -22.40
CA SER A 243 5.47 6.48 -21.68
C SER A 243 4.39 5.58 -22.26
N GLY A 244 3.48 5.08 -21.43
CA GLY A 244 2.41 4.22 -21.92
C GLY A 244 1.29 3.94 -20.93
N TYR A 245 0.21 3.36 -21.46
CA TYR A 245 -0.97 2.96 -20.71
C TYR A 245 -1.57 1.68 -21.28
N SER A 246 -2.12 0.83 -20.40
CA SER A 246 -2.83 -0.37 -20.84
C SER A 246 -4.22 -0.05 -21.40
N THR A 247 -4.88 1.02 -20.94
CA THR A 247 -6.22 1.39 -21.39
C THR A 247 -6.51 2.85 -21.04
N PRO A 248 -7.03 3.66 -21.98
CA PRO A 248 -7.18 5.10 -21.82
C PRO A 248 -8.30 5.46 -20.85
N ASN A 249 -8.27 6.67 -20.31
CA ASN A 249 -9.16 7.12 -19.24
C ASN A 249 -10.64 7.03 -19.64
N ARG A 250 -11.36 6.21 -18.89
CA ARG A 250 -12.73 5.76 -19.18
C ARG A 250 -13.50 5.60 -17.89
N LYS A 251 -14.77 6.03 -17.88
CA LYS A 251 -15.66 5.87 -16.72
C LYS A 251 -15.70 4.41 -16.27
N ALA A 252 -15.69 4.17 -14.96
CA ALA A 252 -15.84 2.82 -14.43
C ALA A 252 -17.20 2.24 -14.81
N GLY A 253 -17.25 0.96 -15.19
CA GLY A 253 -18.48 0.29 -15.60
C GLY A 253 -18.34 -1.23 -15.47
N ILE A 254 -19.19 -1.82 -14.62
CA ILE A 254 -19.04 -3.18 -14.09
C ILE A 254 -18.90 -4.22 -15.22
N GLY A 255 -19.76 -4.17 -16.23
CA GLY A 255 -19.75 -5.11 -17.36
C GLY A 255 -18.48 -5.10 -18.21
N ASN A 256 -17.61 -4.07 -18.10
CA ASN A 256 -16.32 -4.07 -18.78
C ASN A 256 -15.18 -4.66 -17.94
N LEU A 257 -15.31 -4.77 -16.60
CA LEU A 257 -14.18 -5.10 -15.70
C LEU A 257 -13.53 -6.47 -15.94
N PHE A 258 -14.27 -7.40 -16.54
CA PHE A 258 -13.81 -8.75 -16.87
C PHE A 258 -13.35 -8.89 -18.34
N ASN A 259 -13.48 -7.84 -19.17
CA ASN A 259 -13.08 -7.86 -20.56
C ASN A 259 -11.55 -7.73 -20.69
N SER A 260 -10.89 -8.83 -21.05
CA SER A 260 -9.44 -8.93 -21.22
C SER A 260 -8.86 -8.11 -22.38
N GLY A 261 -9.68 -7.67 -23.33
CA GLY A 261 -9.28 -6.72 -24.37
C GLY A 261 -9.25 -5.27 -23.87
N LYS A 262 -10.04 -4.93 -22.84
CA LYS A 262 -10.13 -3.57 -22.27
C LYS A 262 -9.33 -3.38 -20.98
N TYR A 263 -9.08 -4.43 -20.21
CA TYR A 263 -8.31 -4.40 -18.96
C TYR A 263 -7.35 -5.59 -18.84
N GLY A 264 -6.25 -5.39 -18.12
CA GLY A 264 -5.38 -6.48 -17.73
C GLY A 264 -6.10 -7.46 -16.80
N SER A 265 -5.67 -8.72 -16.82
CA SER A 265 -6.12 -9.71 -15.84
C SER A 265 -4.98 -10.67 -15.48
N GLY A 266 -5.11 -11.34 -14.34
CA GLY A 266 -4.04 -12.17 -13.79
C GLY A 266 -4.51 -13.14 -12.72
N TRP A 267 -3.53 -13.78 -12.10
CA TRP A 267 -3.70 -14.62 -10.92
C TRP A 267 -2.64 -14.26 -9.89
N GLY A 268 -2.99 -14.41 -8.61
CA GLY A 268 -2.09 -14.26 -7.47
C GLY A 268 -2.38 -15.32 -6.42
N TYR A 269 -1.38 -15.60 -5.59
CA TYR A 269 -1.47 -16.59 -4.52
C TYR A 269 -0.88 -16.03 -3.23
N ASP A 270 -1.46 -16.40 -2.10
CA ASP A 270 -0.84 -16.21 -0.78
C ASP A 270 -0.62 -17.57 -0.12
N LEU A 271 0.48 -17.71 0.61
CA LEU A 271 0.77 -18.84 1.47
C LEU A 271 1.15 -18.30 2.86
N GLY A 272 0.80 -19.00 3.94
CA GLY A 272 1.24 -18.59 5.26
C GLY A 272 1.07 -19.63 6.34
N PHE A 273 1.82 -19.44 7.42
CA PHE A 273 1.84 -20.29 8.61
C PHE A 273 1.95 -19.45 9.89
N SER A 274 1.59 -20.04 11.01
CA SER A 274 1.82 -19.47 12.34
C SER A 274 1.91 -20.56 13.40
N TYR A 275 2.80 -20.38 14.38
CA TYR A 275 3.02 -21.25 15.51
C TYR A 275 2.89 -20.45 16.81
N GLU A 276 2.00 -20.87 17.69
CA GLU A 276 1.79 -20.28 19.02
C GLU A 276 2.40 -21.19 20.09
N ILE A 277 3.11 -20.60 21.05
CA ILE A 277 3.94 -21.25 22.06
C ILE A 277 3.56 -20.73 23.45
N GLY A 278 3.41 -21.65 24.39
CA GLY A 278 3.09 -21.40 25.79
C GLY A 278 1.63 -20.99 26.01
N SER A 279 1.35 -20.68 27.26
CA SER A 279 0.15 -20.03 27.77
C SER A 279 0.64 -19.18 28.94
N VAL A 280 0.20 -17.93 29.03
CA VAL A 280 0.63 -17.00 30.10
C VAL A 280 -0.22 -17.18 31.35
N TRP A 281 -1.44 -17.70 31.20
CA TRP A 281 -2.50 -17.68 32.22
C TRP A 281 -2.94 -19.07 32.69
N LYS A 282 -1.99 -20.02 32.80
CA LYS A 282 -2.29 -21.37 33.31
C LYS A 282 -2.79 -21.35 34.76
N GLY A 283 -3.92 -22.01 34.98
CA GLY A 283 -4.63 -22.07 36.26
C GLY A 283 -6.09 -22.49 36.10
N ARG A 284 -6.65 -22.27 34.90
CA ARG A 284 -7.87 -22.94 34.40
C ARG A 284 -7.47 -23.97 33.34
N LYS A 285 -8.30 -24.98 33.09
CA LYS A 285 -8.29 -25.67 31.80
C LYS A 285 -8.51 -24.62 30.71
N GLU A 286 -7.95 -24.80 29.51
CA GLU A 286 -8.41 -24.03 28.35
C GLU A 286 -9.89 -24.34 28.10
N ALA A 287 -10.77 -23.48 28.62
CA ALA A 287 -12.08 -23.31 28.04
C ALA A 287 -11.85 -22.88 26.58
N TYR A 288 -12.58 -23.48 25.66
CA TYR A 288 -12.38 -23.39 24.20
C TYR A 288 -12.65 -21.97 23.60
N ASN A 289 -12.70 -20.95 24.46
CA ASN A 289 -13.58 -19.80 24.29
C ASN A 289 -13.03 -18.48 24.85
N ASP A 290 -11.95 -18.53 25.64
CA ASP A 290 -11.36 -17.33 26.26
C ASP A 290 -10.47 -16.56 25.28
N SER A 291 -9.98 -15.40 25.75
CA SER A 291 -9.08 -14.48 25.06
C SER A 291 -7.85 -15.17 24.44
N PRO A 292 -7.13 -14.54 23.50
CA PRO A 292 -5.88 -15.10 22.97
C PRO A 292 -4.90 -15.36 24.13
N ASP A 293 -4.47 -16.60 24.26
CA ASP A 293 -3.52 -17.05 25.28
C ASP A 293 -2.37 -17.79 24.58
N TYR A 294 -1.22 -17.13 24.55
CA TYR A 294 0.07 -17.65 24.08
C TYR A 294 1.17 -16.75 24.62
N LEU A 295 2.31 -17.30 25.02
CA LEU A 295 3.46 -16.46 25.39
C LEU A 295 4.04 -15.78 24.14
N VAL A 296 4.21 -16.54 23.05
CA VAL A 296 4.72 -16.06 21.76
C VAL A 296 3.96 -16.69 20.61
N ARG A 297 3.53 -15.88 19.63
CA ARG A 297 3.24 -16.34 18.26
C ARG A 297 4.38 -15.97 17.34
N LEU A 298 4.93 -16.94 16.62
CA LEU A 298 5.75 -16.72 15.43
C LEU A 298 4.90 -16.97 14.18
N ALA A 299 4.97 -16.10 13.17
CA ALA A 299 4.23 -16.29 11.93
C ALA A 299 5.01 -15.81 10.70
N GLY A 300 4.73 -16.43 9.56
CA GLY A 300 5.32 -16.09 8.28
C GLY A 300 4.32 -16.26 7.13
N SER A 301 4.36 -15.37 6.15
CA SER A 301 3.57 -15.48 4.92
C SER A 301 4.33 -14.98 3.70
N LEU A 302 3.87 -15.40 2.53
CA LEU A 302 4.29 -14.86 1.26
C LEU A 302 3.02 -14.52 0.47
N THR A 303 2.74 -13.23 0.30
CA THR A 303 1.52 -12.72 -0.32
C THR A 303 1.75 -12.19 -1.73
N ASP A 304 0.66 -12.15 -2.51
CA ASP A 304 0.61 -11.61 -3.88
C ASP A 304 1.66 -12.21 -4.83
N VAL A 305 1.90 -13.52 -4.69
CA VAL A 305 2.74 -14.29 -5.62
C VAL A 305 2.00 -14.44 -6.94
N GLY A 306 2.35 -13.65 -7.95
CA GLY A 306 1.67 -13.74 -9.25
C GLY A 306 1.93 -12.58 -10.19
N SER A 307 1.04 -12.41 -11.16
CA SER A 307 1.21 -11.44 -12.24
C SER A 307 -0.07 -11.11 -12.98
N VAL A 308 -0.16 -9.89 -13.49
CA VAL A 308 -1.15 -9.43 -14.47
C VAL A 308 -0.53 -9.48 -15.87
N LYS A 309 -1.28 -9.94 -16.87
CA LYS A 309 -0.97 -9.72 -18.29
C LYS A 309 -1.75 -8.50 -18.77
N TYR A 310 -1.04 -7.50 -19.28
CA TYR A 310 -1.59 -6.40 -20.08
C TYR A 310 -1.36 -6.75 -21.55
N ASN A 311 -2.44 -6.84 -22.33
CA ASN A 311 -2.45 -7.13 -23.76
C ASN A 311 -3.82 -6.68 -24.31
N THR A 312 -4.04 -5.38 -24.30
CA THR A 312 -5.34 -4.74 -24.42
C THR A 312 -5.39 -3.93 -25.71
N SER A 313 -6.52 -3.98 -26.43
CA SER A 313 -6.68 -3.38 -27.78
C SER A 313 -6.40 -1.88 -27.79
N ASP A 314 -6.83 -1.20 -26.73
CA ASP A 314 -6.83 0.25 -26.63
C ASP A 314 -5.51 0.79 -26.03
N SER A 315 -4.49 -0.06 -25.90
CA SER A 315 -3.23 0.29 -25.24
C SER A 315 -2.26 1.07 -26.14
N ARG A 316 -1.44 1.92 -25.53
CA ARG A 316 -0.39 2.67 -26.24
C ARG A 316 0.90 2.72 -25.41
N VAL A 317 2.03 2.62 -26.09
CA VAL A 317 3.36 2.99 -25.61
C VAL A 317 3.97 3.90 -26.67
N ALA A 318 4.52 5.04 -26.27
CA ALA A 318 5.30 5.92 -27.13
C ALA A 318 6.61 6.31 -26.45
N SER A 319 7.67 6.39 -27.24
CA SER A 319 9.01 6.76 -26.79
C SER A 319 9.59 7.79 -27.73
N GLY A 320 10.37 8.72 -27.19
CA GLY A 320 11.03 9.76 -27.97
C GLY A 320 12.00 10.63 -27.16
N THR A 321 12.63 11.58 -27.86
CA THR A 321 13.66 12.46 -27.31
C THR A 321 13.40 13.93 -27.66
N HIS A 322 13.56 14.81 -26.68
CA HIS A 322 13.46 16.27 -26.85
C HIS A 322 14.70 16.93 -26.22
N SER A 323 15.33 17.88 -26.92
CA SER A 323 16.50 18.60 -26.40
C SER A 323 16.12 19.49 -25.21
N ASP A 324 15.01 20.20 -25.35
CA ASP A 324 14.56 21.21 -24.40
C ASP A 324 13.04 21.14 -24.26
N VAL A 325 12.57 21.02 -23.02
CA VAL A 325 11.15 20.86 -22.70
C VAL A 325 10.75 21.91 -21.67
N VAL A 326 9.80 22.77 -22.06
CA VAL A 326 9.25 23.83 -21.20
C VAL A 326 7.83 23.44 -20.76
N VAL A 327 7.60 23.45 -19.46
CA VAL A 327 6.37 22.98 -18.80
C VAL A 327 5.85 24.08 -17.88
N GLY A 328 4.77 24.74 -18.28
CA GLY A 328 4.00 25.65 -17.43
C GLY A 328 2.92 24.94 -16.61
N GLN A 329 2.17 25.70 -15.82
CA GLN A 329 1.13 25.16 -14.93
C GLN A 329 0.03 24.38 -15.71
N THR A 330 -0.42 24.90 -16.85
CA THR A 330 -1.45 24.26 -17.70
C THR A 330 -0.98 22.92 -18.27
N GLN A 331 0.31 22.78 -18.55
CA GLN A 331 0.93 21.52 -18.97
C GLN A 331 0.97 20.52 -17.79
N LEU A 332 1.37 20.95 -16.59
CA LEU A 332 1.32 20.11 -15.38
C LEU A 332 -0.11 19.60 -15.09
N GLU A 333 -1.11 20.47 -15.24
CA GLU A 333 -2.52 20.11 -15.09
C GLU A 333 -2.96 19.11 -16.15
N THR A 334 -2.60 19.31 -17.42
CA THR A 334 -2.89 18.38 -18.51
C THR A 334 -2.26 17.00 -18.27
N ILE A 335 -1.02 16.95 -17.77
CA ILE A 335 -0.33 15.70 -17.40
C ILE A 335 -0.99 15.04 -16.19
N SER A 336 -1.44 15.79 -15.19
CA SER A 336 -2.09 15.22 -14.00
C SER A 336 -3.52 14.74 -14.25
N ASP A 337 -4.28 15.46 -15.10
CA ASP A 337 -5.68 15.12 -15.40
C ASP A 337 -5.81 14.03 -16.47
N ARG A 338 -4.83 13.88 -17.37
CA ARG A 338 -4.87 12.87 -18.44
C ARG A 338 -3.75 11.83 -18.34
N GLY A 339 -2.89 11.90 -17.32
CA GLY A 339 -1.79 10.96 -17.13
C GLY A 339 -0.87 10.86 -18.35
N PRO A 340 -0.42 9.64 -18.72
CA PRO A 340 0.33 9.39 -19.95
C PRO A 340 -0.35 9.89 -21.23
N GLU A 341 -1.68 9.93 -21.33
CA GLU A 341 -2.37 10.50 -22.50
C GLU A 341 -2.17 12.02 -22.59
N GLY A 342 -2.14 12.71 -21.44
CA GLY A 342 -1.79 14.13 -21.35
C GLY A 342 -0.34 14.37 -21.74
N PHE A 343 0.57 13.59 -21.16
CA PHE A 343 2.00 13.65 -21.47
C PHE A 343 2.25 13.43 -22.97
N MET A 344 1.76 12.34 -23.56
CA MET A 344 1.91 12.04 -25.00
C MET A 344 1.18 13.01 -25.94
N SER A 345 0.27 13.86 -25.42
CA SER A 345 -0.38 14.93 -26.20
C SER A 345 0.39 16.24 -26.22
N LEU A 346 1.30 16.45 -25.25
CA LEU A 346 2.22 17.59 -25.18
C LEU A 346 3.59 17.24 -25.77
N PHE A 347 4.03 16.01 -25.54
CA PHE A 347 5.30 15.44 -25.95
C PHE A 347 5.00 14.20 -26.81
N PRO A 348 4.77 14.37 -28.12
CA PRO A 348 4.56 13.24 -29.03
C PRO A 348 5.86 12.45 -29.18
N GLY A 349 5.77 11.12 -29.11
CA GLY A 349 6.93 10.23 -29.28
C GLY A 349 7.17 9.86 -30.74
N ASP A 350 8.44 9.69 -31.10
CA ASP A 350 8.92 9.25 -32.41
C ASP A 350 8.42 7.85 -32.80
N THR A 351 8.07 7.05 -31.80
CA THR A 351 7.53 5.69 -31.95
C THR A 351 6.19 5.54 -31.24
N SER A 352 5.31 4.66 -31.74
CA SER A 352 4.03 4.33 -31.11
C SER A 352 3.66 2.87 -31.33
N THR A 353 3.47 2.12 -30.24
CA THR A 353 3.18 0.67 -30.23
C THR A 353 2.09 0.31 -29.21
N THR A 354 1.65 -0.95 -29.15
CA THR A 354 0.68 -1.44 -28.15
C THR A 354 1.37 -2.07 -26.93
N LEU A 355 0.76 -1.95 -25.75
CA LEU A 355 1.33 -2.50 -24.52
C LEU A 355 1.01 -4.00 -24.39
N SER A 356 1.96 -4.85 -24.76
CA SER A 356 1.98 -6.27 -24.40
C SER A 356 3.07 -6.55 -23.36
N ARG A 357 2.74 -6.47 -22.06
CA ARG A 357 3.69 -6.72 -20.96
C ARG A 357 3.04 -7.54 -19.83
N LYS A 358 3.80 -8.47 -19.25
CA LYS A 358 3.42 -9.25 -18.05
C LYS A 358 4.12 -8.64 -16.84
N VAL A 359 3.35 -8.10 -15.90
CA VAL A 359 3.85 -7.37 -14.74
C VAL A 359 3.53 -8.13 -13.46
N LYS A 360 4.45 -8.14 -12.50
CA LYS A 360 4.26 -8.87 -11.24
C LYS A 360 3.27 -8.14 -10.33
N LEU A 361 2.51 -8.90 -9.57
CA LEU A 361 1.79 -8.39 -8.41
C LEU A 361 2.82 -7.94 -7.34
N PRO A 362 2.44 -7.06 -6.39
CA PRO A 362 3.36 -6.46 -5.43
C PRO A 362 3.75 -7.44 -4.30
N GLN A 363 4.41 -8.54 -4.68
CA GLN A 363 4.77 -9.68 -3.82
C GLN A 363 5.50 -9.25 -2.55
N ALA A 364 5.00 -9.71 -1.39
CA ALA A 364 5.60 -9.44 -0.09
C ALA A 364 5.78 -10.71 0.74
N LEU A 365 7.01 -10.92 1.23
CA LEU A 365 7.29 -11.76 2.38
C LEU A 365 6.86 -10.99 3.63
N ASN A 366 6.15 -11.64 4.55
CA ASN A 366 5.85 -11.08 5.86
C ASN A 366 6.32 -12.04 6.94
N LEU A 367 6.93 -11.49 7.99
CA LEU A 367 7.37 -12.19 9.20
C LEU A 367 6.79 -11.44 10.40
N GLU A 368 6.49 -12.17 11.48
CA GLU A 368 5.85 -11.63 12.66
C GLU A 368 6.25 -12.42 13.91
N ALA A 369 6.53 -11.71 15.00
CA ALA A 369 6.56 -12.23 16.35
C ALA A 369 5.61 -11.38 17.22
N ASP A 370 4.54 -11.97 17.74
CA ASP A 370 3.57 -11.31 18.63
C ASP A 370 3.69 -11.91 20.03
N ILE A 371 3.97 -11.08 21.03
CA ILE A 371 4.20 -11.50 22.42
C ILE A 371 3.04 -11.01 23.27
N GLN A 372 2.40 -11.90 24.04
CA GLN A 372 1.47 -11.48 25.08
C GLN A 372 2.27 -11.11 26.33
N VAL A 373 2.25 -9.83 26.71
CA VAL A 373 3.02 -9.35 27.86
C VAL A 373 2.18 -9.39 29.13
N PHE A 374 0.88 -9.09 29.01
CA PHE A 374 -0.12 -9.38 30.04
C PHE A 374 -1.52 -9.54 29.40
N HIS A 375 -2.56 -9.82 30.20
CA HIS A 375 -3.91 -10.03 29.69
C HIS A 375 -4.41 -8.80 28.92
N GLY A 376 -4.93 -9.01 27.72
CA GLY A 376 -5.36 -7.93 26.82
C GLY A 376 -4.26 -7.06 26.21
N PHE A 377 -2.98 -7.23 26.55
CA PHE A 377 -1.87 -6.41 26.02
C PHE A 377 -0.77 -7.22 25.34
N PHE A 378 -0.53 -6.86 24.08
CA PHE A 378 0.36 -7.56 23.15
C PHE A 378 1.41 -6.61 22.59
N LEU A 379 2.62 -7.12 22.39
CA LEU A 379 3.70 -6.44 21.69
C LEU A 379 4.03 -7.18 20.40
N ASN A 380 3.68 -6.57 19.27
CA ASN A 380 3.96 -7.10 17.94
C ASN A 380 5.29 -6.58 17.40
N LEU A 381 6.10 -7.47 16.83
CA LEU A 381 7.24 -7.17 15.98
C LEU A 381 6.95 -7.73 14.58
N ALA A 382 6.90 -6.87 13.57
CA ALA A 382 6.58 -7.29 12.20
C ALA A 382 7.64 -6.84 11.19
N HIS A 383 7.97 -7.73 10.24
CA HIS A 383 8.73 -7.40 9.04
C HIS A 383 7.96 -7.76 7.77
N THR A 384 7.47 -6.76 7.04
CA THR A 384 7.07 -6.91 5.63
C THR A 384 8.29 -6.67 4.75
N GLY A 385 8.43 -7.35 3.60
CA GLY A 385 9.51 -7.09 2.66
C GLY A 385 9.41 -7.77 1.30
N ARG A 386 10.19 -7.30 0.31
CA ARG A 386 10.20 -7.87 -1.05
C ARG A 386 11.05 -9.14 -1.08
N LEU A 387 10.51 -10.24 -1.63
CA LEU A 387 11.25 -11.52 -1.71
C LEU A 387 12.41 -11.50 -2.72
N LYS A 388 12.40 -10.60 -3.71
CA LYS A 388 13.46 -10.49 -4.73
C LYS A 388 14.00 -9.07 -4.87
N GLY A 389 15.33 -8.97 -5.01
CA GLY A 389 16.06 -7.72 -5.24
C GLY A 389 15.71 -7.04 -6.56
N GLY A 390 16.11 -5.77 -6.69
CA GLY A 390 15.70 -4.86 -7.76
C GLY A 390 16.32 -5.10 -9.13
N GLY A 391 16.04 -6.25 -9.76
CA GLY A 391 16.17 -6.48 -11.22
C GLY A 391 14.80 -6.49 -11.92
N ALA A 392 13.84 -5.76 -11.37
CA ALA A 392 12.42 -5.80 -11.74
C ALA A 392 12.10 -4.69 -12.76
N SER A 393 11.06 -4.88 -13.57
CA SER A 393 10.62 -3.88 -14.56
C SER A 393 10.35 -2.53 -13.88
N SER A 394 10.47 -1.43 -14.62
CA SER A 394 9.92 -0.12 -14.23
C SER A 394 8.49 -0.26 -13.70
N LEU A 395 7.67 -1.00 -14.45
CA LEU A 395 6.28 -1.34 -14.16
C LEU A 395 6.08 -2.23 -12.92
N ASP A 396 7.08 -3.01 -12.48
CA ASP A 396 6.91 -3.96 -11.38
C ASP A 396 6.72 -3.18 -10.05
N MET A 397 5.45 -3.08 -9.65
CA MET A 397 5.00 -2.51 -8.38
C MET A 397 5.60 -3.29 -7.20
N TYR A 398 5.63 -2.64 -6.05
CA TYR A 398 5.99 -3.31 -4.82
C TYR A 398 5.24 -2.72 -3.63
N VAL A 399 5.02 -3.57 -2.63
CA VAL A 399 5.09 -3.15 -1.24
C VAL A 399 6.57 -3.23 -0.87
N PRO A 400 7.25 -2.09 -0.66
CA PRO A 400 8.59 -2.12 -0.10
C PRO A 400 8.55 -2.56 1.40
N ASN A 401 9.68 -2.81 2.06
CA ASN A 401 9.76 -3.43 3.41
C ASN A 401 9.32 -2.54 4.60
N THR A 402 8.94 -3.07 5.75
CA THR A 402 8.83 -2.28 6.99
C THR A 402 9.36 -3.12 8.14
N PHE A 403 9.98 -2.48 9.12
CA PHE A 403 10.02 -3.04 10.47
C PHE A 403 9.06 -2.24 11.36
N MET A 404 8.14 -2.91 12.04
CA MET A 404 7.14 -2.26 12.89
C MET A 404 7.15 -2.87 14.29
N VAL A 405 7.05 -2.00 15.29
CA VAL A 405 6.81 -2.35 16.69
C VAL A 405 5.43 -1.83 17.07
N THR A 406 4.48 -2.72 17.38
CA THR A 406 3.10 -2.34 17.73
C THR A 406 2.72 -2.86 19.12
N PRO A 407 2.87 -2.03 20.17
CA PRO A 407 2.09 -2.22 21.39
C PRO A 407 0.59 -2.08 21.06
N ARG A 408 -0.21 -3.03 21.55
CA ARG A 408 -1.63 -3.20 21.25
C ARG A 408 -2.38 -3.65 22.50
N PHE A 409 -3.38 -2.89 22.91
CA PHE A 409 -4.46 -3.38 23.75
C PHE A 409 -5.54 -3.96 22.84
N GLU A 410 -6.05 -5.16 23.13
CA GLU A 410 -7.22 -5.71 22.44
C GLU A 410 -8.03 -6.66 23.29
N ASP A 411 -9.33 -6.64 23.03
CA ASP A 411 -10.34 -7.60 23.42
C ASP A 411 -11.21 -7.91 22.17
N GLU A 412 -12.21 -8.79 22.29
CA GLU A 412 -13.05 -9.22 21.16
C GLU A 412 -13.77 -8.06 20.46
N ASP A 413 -14.24 -7.08 21.24
CA ASP A 413 -15.13 -6.01 20.78
C ASP A 413 -14.44 -4.65 20.65
N SER A 414 -13.26 -4.47 21.24
CA SER A 414 -12.50 -3.22 21.13
C SER A 414 -10.99 -3.43 21.16
N GLY A 415 -10.25 -2.53 20.54
CA GLY A 415 -8.80 -2.59 20.52
C GLY A 415 -8.17 -1.25 20.14
N LEU A 416 -6.97 -1.00 20.66
CA LEU A 416 -6.21 0.22 20.44
C LEU A 416 -4.72 -0.11 20.29
N SER A 417 -4.10 0.41 19.25
CA SER A 417 -2.75 0.07 18.82
C SER A 417 -1.96 1.31 18.41
N PHE A 418 -0.68 1.33 18.75
CA PHE A 418 0.23 2.46 18.50
C PHE A 418 1.42 2.00 17.64
N PRO A 419 1.20 1.66 16.35
CA PRO A 419 2.23 1.08 15.49
C PRO A 419 3.37 2.07 15.18
N ILE A 420 4.56 1.79 15.70
CA ILE A 420 5.81 2.54 15.44
C ILE A 420 6.51 1.89 14.23
N SER A 421 6.58 2.62 13.12
CA SER A 421 7.03 2.10 11.83
C SER A 421 8.39 2.65 11.42
N PHE A 422 9.33 1.75 11.12
CA PHE A 422 10.64 2.01 10.55
C PHE A 422 10.65 1.60 9.07
N ILE A 423 11.02 2.57 8.23
CA ILE A 423 10.68 2.64 6.81
C ILE A 423 11.88 3.30 6.07
N LYS A 424 12.42 2.73 4.98
CA LYS A 424 13.51 3.35 4.16
C LYS A 424 13.08 4.70 3.60
N GLY A 425 14.04 5.57 3.29
CA GLY A 425 13.79 6.88 2.70
C GLY A 425 13.15 7.88 3.67
N ASN A 426 12.35 7.40 4.62
CA ASN A 426 11.93 8.10 5.82
C ASN A 426 13.12 8.25 6.77
N ASN A 427 13.54 9.51 6.96
CA ASN A 427 14.59 9.95 7.86
C ASN A 427 14.24 9.87 9.36
N ARG A 428 13.02 9.43 9.72
CA ARG A 428 12.46 9.37 11.08
C ARG A 428 11.36 8.29 11.12
N PRO A 429 11.07 7.65 12.26
CA PRO A 429 9.91 6.75 12.39
C PRO A 429 8.58 7.43 12.05
N SER A 430 7.59 6.65 11.62
CA SER A 430 6.18 7.06 11.61
C SER A 430 5.50 6.47 12.84
N ILE A 431 4.77 7.28 13.61
CA ILE A 431 3.98 6.85 14.76
C ILE A 431 2.53 6.82 14.31
N GLY A 432 1.95 5.62 14.20
CA GLY A 432 0.55 5.43 13.90
C GLY A 432 -0.32 5.33 15.14
N LEU A 433 -1.63 5.37 14.91
CA LEU A 433 -2.68 5.15 15.90
C LEU A 433 -3.84 4.45 15.18
N ALA A 434 -4.32 3.33 15.72
CA ALA A 434 -5.47 2.63 15.17
C ALA A 434 -6.26 1.87 16.22
N GLY A 435 -7.58 1.89 16.09
CA GLY A 435 -8.47 1.13 16.95
C GLY A 435 -9.80 0.76 16.32
N HIS A 436 -10.51 -0.13 17.00
CA HIS A 436 -11.87 -0.56 16.68
C HIS A 436 -12.74 -0.52 17.94
N PHE A 437 -14.02 -0.22 17.76
CA PHE A 437 -15.03 -0.20 18.82
C PHE A 437 -16.34 -0.75 18.23
N GLY A 438 -16.66 -1.99 18.57
CA GLY A 438 -17.69 -2.74 17.86
C GLY A 438 -17.43 -2.73 16.35
N PRO A 439 -18.47 -2.56 15.50
CA PRO A 439 -18.33 -2.77 14.06
C PRO A 439 -17.48 -1.74 13.33
N VAL A 440 -17.09 -0.63 13.96
CA VAL A 440 -16.38 0.48 13.31
C VAL A 440 -14.90 0.51 13.72
N PHE A 441 -14.03 0.79 12.76
CA PHE A 441 -12.60 1.01 12.99
C PHE A 441 -12.05 2.22 12.23
N LEU A 442 -11.01 2.82 12.80
CA LEU A 442 -10.27 3.94 12.23
C LEU A 442 -8.78 3.78 12.56
N GLY A 443 -7.92 4.05 11.59
CA GLY A 443 -6.47 3.94 11.73
C GLY A 443 -5.67 4.93 10.87
N PHE A 444 -4.50 5.31 11.37
CA PHE A 444 -3.53 6.20 10.75
C PHE A 444 -2.13 5.59 10.89
N SER A 445 -1.34 5.51 9.82
CA SER A 445 0.04 4.97 9.91
C SER A 445 1.10 6.00 10.35
N ASN A 446 0.79 7.29 10.32
CA ASN A 446 1.75 8.38 10.57
C ASN A 446 1.06 9.66 11.08
N VAL A 447 0.60 9.65 12.34
CA VAL A 447 -0.06 10.81 12.97
C VAL A 447 0.88 12.03 13.00
N ASN A 448 2.17 11.82 13.28
CA ASN A 448 3.19 12.89 13.26
C ASN A 448 3.45 13.47 11.85
N GLY A 449 3.03 12.79 10.78
CA GLY A 449 2.98 13.34 9.41
C GLY A 449 1.77 14.24 9.14
N LEU A 450 0.66 14.04 9.86
CA LEU A 450 -0.56 14.86 9.73
C LEU A 450 -0.45 16.18 10.51
N MET A 451 0.37 16.24 11.56
CA MET A 451 0.55 17.44 12.40
C MET A 451 1.44 18.54 11.78
N LYS A 452 2.16 18.27 10.68
CA LYS A 452 3.13 19.24 10.10
C LYS A 452 2.73 19.69 8.69
N SER A 453 2.69 21.00 8.50
CA SER A 453 2.28 21.66 7.24
C SER A 453 3.33 21.65 6.12
N GLY A 454 4.59 21.31 6.42
CA GLY A 454 5.75 21.50 5.54
C GLY A 454 6.48 20.23 5.09
N GLY A 455 5.76 19.13 4.81
CA GLY A 455 6.39 17.87 4.37
C GLY A 455 5.57 17.06 3.37
N ALA A 456 6.27 16.30 2.52
CA ALA A 456 5.68 15.37 1.54
C ALA A 456 5.12 14.08 2.19
N ARG A 457 5.60 13.73 3.40
CA ARG A 457 5.14 12.55 4.16
C ARG A 457 3.66 12.66 4.51
N GLY A 458 2.87 11.75 3.97
CA GLY A 458 1.50 11.47 4.37
C GLY A 458 1.38 10.41 5.46
N SER A 459 0.14 9.98 5.67
CA SER A 459 -0.31 8.91 6.54
C SER A 459 -1.31 8.06 5.77
N MET A 460 -1.22 6.73 5.90
CA MET A 460 -2.28 5.85 5.43
C MET A 460 -3.43 5.98 6.42
N MET A 461 -4.50 6.69 6.04
CA MET A 461 -5.76 6.65 6.76
C MET A 461 -6.55 5.42 6.30
N TYR A 462 -7.18 4.73 7.24
CA TYR A 462 -7.97 3.52 6.99
C TYR A 462 -9.23 3.56 7.86
N ILE A 463 -10.40 3.34 7.27
CA ILE A 463 -11.70 3.39 7.95
C ILE A 463 -12.61 2.29 7.39
N GLY A 464 -13.51 1.73 8.21
CA GLY A 464 -14.48 0.77 7.69
C GLY A 464 -15.47 0.23 8.72
N PHE A 465 -16.35 -0.63 8.20
CA PHE A 465 -17.42 -1.29 8.94
C PHE A 465 -17.37 -2.81 8.73
N THR A 466 -17.35 -3.56 9.83
CA THR A 466 -17.41 -5.03 9.86
C THR A 466 -18.42 -5.51 10.88
N ALA A 467 -19.33 -6.41 10.49
CA ALA A 467 -20.11 -7.19 11.44
C ALA A 467 -19.38 -8.53 11.73
N TRP A 468 -19.59 -9.12 12.90
CA TRP A 468 -19.12 -10.48 13.20
C TRP A 468 -20.02 -11.16 14.23
N LYS A 469 -19.72 -12.44 14.47
CA LYS A 469 -20.15 -13.15 15.67
C LYS A 469 -18.97 -14.00 16.16
N ALA A 470 -18.54 -13.79 17.40
CA ALA A 470 -17.51 -14.61 18.03
C ALA A 470 -17.88 -16.10 17.98
N SER A 471 -16.89 -17.00 18.00
CA SER A 471 -17.13 -18.45 17.95
C SER A 471 -17.74 -19.06 19.22
N ARG A 472 -18.17 -18.20 20.17
CA ARG A 472 -18.81 -18.59 21.43
C ARG A 472 -19.95 -19.57 21.23
N LYS A 473 -19.71 -20.81 21.67
CA LYS A 473 -20.76 -21.57 22.36
C LYS A 473 -20.90 -20.97 23.76
N LYS A 474 -22.12 -20.88 24.27
CA LYS A 474 -22.33 -20.86 25.72
C LYS A 474 -22.15 -22.32 26.15
N ASP A 475 -21.24 -22.59 27.08
CA ASP A 475 -21.27 -23.89 27.75
C ASP A 475 -22.60 -24.02 28.50
N LYS A 476 -23.13 -25.23 28.58
CA LYS A 476 -24.28 -25.52 29.42
C LYS A 476 -23.75 -25.89 30.79
N ASP A 477 -24.06 -25.04 31.77
CA ASP A 477 -24.03 -25.38 33.19
C ASP A 477 -24.95 -26.58 33.49
#